data_AF-A0A1T4PCN4-F1
#
_entry.id   AF-A0A1T4PCN4-F1
#
_cell.length_a   1.000
_cell.length_b   1.000
_cell.length_c   1.000
_cell.angle_alpha   90.00
_cell.angle_beta   90.00
_cell.angle_gamma   90.00
#
_symmetry.space_group_name_H-M   'P 1'
#
loop_
_entity.id
_entity.type
_entity.pdbx_description
1 polymer ?
#
loop_
_entity_poly.entity_id
_entity_poly.type
_entity_poly.pdbx_seq_one_letter_code
_entity_poly.pdbx_strand_id
1 'polypeptide(L)' 'MPLPADPTILHPMPGQPRVVLLKPLVRSPLIEVGEYSYYDDPDDATAFETRNVLYHYGPEKLVIGRF' A
#
# COMPACT_ATOMS: atom_id res chain seq x y z
N MET A 1 -21.41 16.87 1.03
CA MET A 1 -20.28 16.36 0.23
C MET A 1 -19.92 14.99 0.80
N PRO A 2 -19.62 13.96 -0.02
CA PRO A 2 -19.03 12.75 0.52
C PRO A 2 -17.73 13.14 1.23
N LEU A 3 -17.42 12.51 2.37
CA LEU A 3 -16.14 12.70 3.04
C LEU A 3 -15.01 12.32 2.05
N PRO A 4 -13.89 13.05 2.02
CA PRO A 4 -12.71 12.61 1.29
C PRO A 4 -12.33 11.20 1.76
N ALA A 5 -11.84 10.35 0.86
CA ALA A 5 -11.30 9.05 1.26
C ALA A 5 -10.21 9.28 2.32
N ASP A 6 -10.22 8.49 3.41
CA ASP A 6 -9.22 8.60 4.46
C ASP A 6 -7.98 7.76 4.05
N PRO A 7 -6.79 8.38 3.86
CA PRO A 7 -5.60 7.69 3.39
C PRO A 7 -4.99 6.72 4.42
N THR A 8 -5.53 6.70 5.65
CA THR A 8 -5.07 5.82 6.73
C THR A 8 -5.88 4.52 6.82
N ILE A 9 -6.99 4.42 6.08
CA ILE A 9 -7.84 3.24 6.06
C ILE A 9 -7.24 2.19 5.11
N LEU A 10 -6.91 1.01 5.66
CA LEU A 10 -6.31 -0.07 4.89
C LEU A 10 -7.19 -0.49 3.70
N HIS A 11 -8.49 -0.71 3.93
CA HIS A 11 -9.46 -1.07 2.89
C HIS A 11 -10.42 0.10 2.62
N PRO A 12 -10.08 1.00 1.67
CA PRO A 12 -10.86 2.22 1.45
C PRO A 12 -12.18 1.97 0.70
N MET A 13 -12.34 0.80 0.07
CA MET A 13 -13.51 0.44 -0.74
C MET A 13 -14.30 -0.71 -0.10
N PRO A 14 -15.44 -0.43 0.57
CA PRO A 14 -16.28 -1.46 1.16
C PRO A 14 -16.72 -2.50 0.12
N GLY A 15 -16.52 -3.79 0.41
CA GLY A 15 -16.83 -4.89 -0.52
C GLY A 15 -15.73 -5.21 -1.53
N GLN A 16 -14.60 -4.47 -1.54
CA GLN A 16 -13.41 -4.77 -2.32
C GLN A 16 -12.22 -5.13 -1.40
N PRO A 17 -12.20 -6.36 -0.82
CA PRO A 17 -11.12 -6.77 0.09
C PRO A 17 -9.76 -6.95 -0.61
N ARG A 18 -9.77 -7.12 -1.94
CA ARG A 18 -8.56 -7.21 -2.77
C ARG A 18 -7.77 -5.90 -2.88
N VAL A 19 -8.41 -4.77 -2.57
CA VAL A 19 -7.79 -3.44 -2.68
C VAL A 19 -7.38 -2.96 -1.31
N VAL A 20 -6.13 -2.54 -1.19
CA VAL A 20 -5.59 -1.88 -0.01
C VAL A 20 -4.89 -0.57 -0.36
N LEU A 21 -4.88 0.38 0.56
CA LEU A 21 -3.91 1.48 0.52
C LEU A 21 -2.55 0.98 1.00
N LEU A 22 -1.49 1.32 0.25
CA LEU A 22 -0.13 0.91 0.55
C LEU A 22 0.46 1.67 1.74
N LYS A 23 0.15 2.97 1.88
CA LYS A 23 0.66 3.82 2.98
C LYS A 23 0.38 3.26 4.38
N PRO A 24 -0.86 2.84 4.74
CA PRO A 24 -1.11 2.22 6.04
C PRO A 24 -0.68 0.75 6.10
N LEU A 25 -0.36 0.10 4.97
CA LEU A 25 0.06 -1.30 4.94
C LEU A 25 1.56 -1.45 5.25
N VAL A 26 2.40 -0.70 4.53
CA VAL A 26 3.87 -0.81 4.55
C VAL A 26 4.46 -0.60 5.96
N ARG A 27 5.45 -1.42 6.31
CA ARG A 27 6.13 -1.44 7.61
C ARG A 27 7.64 -1.31 7.49
N SER A 28 8.22 -1.72 6.36
CA SER A 28 9.65 -1.62 6.12
C SER A 28 10.09 -0.15 6.11
N PRO A 29 11.14 0.22 6.89
CA PRO A 29 11.69 1.57 6.85
C PRO A 29 12.44 1.88 5.54
N LEU A 30 12.65 0.88 4.68
CA LEU A 30 13.26 1.03 3.37
C LEU A 30 12.25 1.35 2.26
N ILE A 31 10.95 1.38 2.59
CA ILE A 31 9.88 1.64 1.62
C ILE A 31 9.12 2.89 2.06
N GLU A 32 9.01 3.87 1.17
CA GLU A 32 8.24 5.10 1.36
C GLU A 32 7.11 5.15 0.34
N VAL A 33 5.88 5.39 0.82
CA VAL A 33 4.68 5.41 -0.02
C VAL A 33 3.85 6.66 0.22
N GLY A 34 3.51 7.36 -0.86
CA GLY A 34 2.60 8.49 -0.85
C GLY A 34 1.15 8.10 -0.53
N GLU A 35 0.34 9.11 -0.20
CA GLU A 35 -1.08 8.92 0.09
C GLU A 35 -1.84 8.40 -1.14
N TYR A 36 -2.89 7.63 -0.87
CA TYR A 36 -3.83 7.07 -1.86
C TYR A 36 -3.25 6.08 -2.89
N SER A 37 -1.93 5.87 -2.92
CA SER A 37 -1.32 4.75 -3.63
C SER A 37 -1.87 3.43 -3.09
N TYR A 38 -2.34 2.58 -4.00
CA TYR A 38 -3.04 1.35 -3.67
C TYR A 38 -2.39 0.14 -4.31
N TYR A 39 -2.73 -1.03 -3.78
CA TYR A 39 -2.39 -2.33 -4.33
C TYR A 39 -3.66 -3.15 -4.44
N ASP A 40 -3.82 -3.84 -5.57
CA ASP A 40 -4.96 -4.72 -5.86
C ASP A 40 -4.41 -6.12 -6.15
N ASP A 41 -4.70 -7.07 -5.27
CA ASP A 41 -4.29 -8.47 -5.43
C ASP A 41 -5.45 -9.40 -5.02
N PRO A 42 -5.86 -10.32 -5.92
CA PRO A 42 -6.97 -11.22 -5.66
C PRO A 42 -6.65 -12.36 -4.67
N ASP A 43 -5.36 -12.67 -4.46
CA ASP A 43 -4.90 -13.74 -3.57
C ASP A 43 -4.64 -13.21 -2.16
N ASP A 44 -3.83 -12.15 -2.03
CA ASP A 44 -3.47 -11.53 -0.75
C ASP A 44 -3.05 -10.07 -0.92
N ALA A 45 -4.02 -9.18 -0.70
CA ALA A 45 -3.83 -7.73 -0.77
C ALA A 45 -2.88 -7.19 0.33
N THR A 46 -2.62 -7.94 1.40
CA THR A 46 -1.76 -7.47 2.51
C THR A 46 -0.30 -7.86 2.36
N ALA A 47 0.03 -8.71 1.39
CA ALA A 47 1.37 -9.27 1.19
C ALA A 47 2.25 -8.47 0.20
N PHE A 48 1.99 -7.16 0.02
CA PHE A 48 2.74 -6.32 -0.92
C PHE A 48 4.27 -6.42 -0.73
N GLU A 49 4.75 -6.29 0.52
CA GLU A 49 6.18 -6.28 0.82
C GLU A 49 6.86 -7.61 0.46
N THR A 50 6.21 -8.75 0.69
CA THR A 50 6.83 -10.07 0.47
C THR A 50 6.64 -10.59 -0.95
N ARG A 51 5.56 -10.19 -1.63
CA ARG A 51 5.24 -10.66 -3.00
C ARG A 51 5.79 -9.75 -4.09
N ASN A 52 5.99 -8.45 -3.83
CA ASN A 52 6.33 -7.48 -4.88
C ASN A 52 7.62 -6.69 -4.62
N VAL A 53 8.14 -6.69 -3.39
CA VAL A 53 9.41 -6.02 -3.06
C VAL A 53 10.49 -7.08 -2.87
N LEU A 54 10.98 -7.60 -3.99
CA LEU A 54 11.89 -8.74 -4.01
C LEU A 54 13.35 -8.29 -3.92
N TYR A 55 14.16 -9.06 -3.19
CA TYR A 55 15.62 -8.87 -3.06
C TYR A 55 16.04 -7.50 -2.52
N HIS A 56 15.18 -6.85 -1.75
CA HIS A 56 15.44 -5.53 -1.19
C HIS A 56 16.19 -5.62 0.14
N TYR A 57 17.49 -5.88 0.07
CA TYR A 57 18.36 -6.03 1.25
C TYR A 57 18.91 -4.69 1.79
N GLY A 58 18.67 -3.59 1.07
CA GLY A 58 19.15 -2.25 1.39
C GLY A 58 20.60 -1.99 0.94
N PRO A 59 21.08 -0.74 1.12
CA PRO A 59 20.44 0.35 1.88
C PRO A 59 19.52 1.25 1.05
N GLU A 60 19.28 0.95 -0.23
CA GLU A 60 18.45 1.76 -1.11
C GLU A 60 17.01 1.84 -0.61
N LYS A 61 16.29 2.89 -1.00
CA LYS A 61 14.86 3.04 -0.70
C LYS A 61 14.01 2.82 -1.96
N LEU A 62 12.90 2.12 -1.80
CA LEU A 62 11.79 2.12 -2.76
C LEU A 62 10.88 3.29 -2.42
N VAL A 63 10.72 4.23 -3.35
CA VAL A 63 9.86 5.42 -3.16
C VAL A 63 8.72 5.37 -4.18
N ILE A 64 7.49 5.31 -3.69
CA ILE A 64 6.26 5.32 -4.49
C ILE A 64 5.53 6.64 -4.24
N GLY A 65 5.14 7.34 -5.30
CA GLY A 65 4.45 8.63 -5.24
C GLY A 65 3.04 8.57 -4.64
N ARG A 66 2.32 9.71 -4.69
CA ARG A 66 0.91 9.84 -4.28
C ARG A 66 -0.04 9.91 -5.49
N PHE A 67 -1.31 9.60 -5.29
CA PHE A 67 -2.40 9.77 -6.27
C PHE A 67 -3.58 10.57 -5.69
#